data_AF-A0A399EQZ5-F1
#
_entry.id   AF-A0A399EQZ5-F1
#
_cell.length_a   1.000
_cell.length_b   1.000
_cell.length_c   1.000
_cell.angle_alpha   90.00
_cell.angle_beta   90.00
_cell.angle_gamma   90.00
#
_symmetry.space_group_name_H-M   'P 1'
#
loop_
_entity.id
_entity.type
_entity.pdbx_description
1 polymer ?
#
loop_
_entity_poly.entity_id
_entity_poly.type
_entity_poly.pdbx_seq_one_letter_code
_entity_poly.pdbx_strand_id
1 'polypeptide(L)'
;MLPYVGDAAAKSAKGARALERLRSLVHQAEQAVGVIRRLDPGSVRQAEATLATLTEKVRNVLKYRSVRVTADHIRRLGDDVLDEMEKLGGHLLAKHVGKKDQELIQRAIREGVEAASTFPNKATATRAVLENIRSHADKIVEWLDNKVKLPDQPLRLEFEHSFEVGRSVQEGSKRVQGGLKKSVLILKKAPDKPLGFYILTGFPSAK
;
A
#
# COMPACT_ATOMS: atom_id res chain seq x y z
N MET A 1 52.51 36.48 -3.64
CA MET A 1 51.15 35.91 -3.48
C MET A 1 51.23 34.45 -3.95
N LEU A 2 51.48 33.51 -3.03
CA LEU A 2 51.61 32.08 -3.35
C LEU A 2 50.22 31.42 -3.33
N PRO A 3 49.78 30.72 -4.38
CA PRO A 3 48.50 30.04 -4.37
C PRO A 3 48.54 28.76 -3.53
N TYR A 4 47.43 28.59 -2.82
CA TYR A 4 47.08 27.54 -1.87
C TYR A 4 47.09 26.14 -2.54
N VAL A 5 48.01 25.26 -2.12
CA VAL A 5 48.21 23.90 -2.68
C VAL A 5 47.39 22.82 -1.92
N GLY A 6 46.56 23.22 -0.94
CA GLY A 6 45.91 22.28 0.00
C GLY A 6 44.83 21.38 -0.58
N ASP A 7 44.15 21.79 -1.65
CA ASP A 7 42.88 21.18 -2.06
C ASP A 7 43.05 19.98 -3.04
N ALA A 8 44.16 19.93 -3.77
CA ALA A 8 44.50 18.82 -4.67
C ALA A 8 45.01 17.58 -3.90
N ALA A 9 45.77 17.78 -2.84
CA ALA A 9 46.29 16.70 -1.99
C ALA A 9 45.18 16.01 -1.16
N ALA A 10 44.16 16.77 -0.72
CA ALA A 10 43.03 16.22 0.03
C ALA A 10 42.10 15.34 -0.83
N LYS A 11 41.95 15.66 -2.13
CA LYS A 11 41.17 14.86 -3.09
C LYS A 11 41.84 13.54 -3.45
N SER A 12 43.17 13.49 -3.55
CA SER A 12 43.90 12.23 -3.82
C SER A 12 43.87 11.27 -2.62
N ALA A 13 43.95 11.80 -1.39
CA ALA A 13 43.89 11.00 -0.16
C ALA A 13 42.51 10.35 0.07
N LYS A 14 41.41 11.04 -0.26
CA LYS A 14 40.05 10.47 -0.22
C LYS A 14 39.87 9.37 -1.27
N GLY A 15 40.41 9.55 -2.47
CA GLY A 15 40.39 8.54 -3.54
C GLY A 15 41.15 7.26 -3.14
N ALA A 16 42.33 7.40 -2.54
CA ALA A 16 43.13 6.27 -2.06
C ALA A 16 42.42 5.45 -0.97
N ARG A 17 41.81 6.13 0.02
CA ARG A 17 41.02 5.46 1.08
C ARG A 17 39.77 4.76 0.54
N ALA A 18 39.14 5.30 -0.49
CA ALA A 18 38.00 4.65 -1.15
C ALA A 18 38.43 3.38 -1.89
N LEU A 19 39.60 3.41 -2.56
CA LEU A 19 40.15 2.25 -3.26
C LEU A 19 40.54 1.12 -2.29
N GLU A 20 41.10 1.48 -1.13
CA GLU A 20 41.49 0.52 -0.09
C GLU A 20 40.27 -0.15 0.55
N ARG A 21 39.20 0.61 0.79
CA ARG A 21 37.90 0.06 1.22
C ARG A 21 37.29 -0.89 0.18
N LEU A 22 37.36 -0.54 -1.10
CA LEU A 22 36.91 -1.42 -2.18
C LEU A 22 37.72 -2.72 -2.24
N ARG A 23 39.05 -2.65 -2.13
CA ARG A 23 39.91 -3.84 -2.09
C ARG A 23 39.60 -4.75 -0.89
N SER A 24 39.36 -4.16 0.28
CA SER A 24 38.97 -4.90 1.49
C SER A 24 37.61 -5.61 1.32
N LEU A 25 36.63 -4.94 0.73
CA LEU A 25 35.31 -5.53 0.44
C LEU A 25 35.40 -6.65 -0.60
N VAL A 26 36.22 -6.51 -1.64
CA VAL A 26 36.47 -7.57 -2.63
C VAL A 26 37.10 -8.78 -1.95
N HIS A 27 38.10 -8.58 -1.08
CA HIS A 27 38.73 -9.68 -0.36
C HIS A 27 37.77 -10.40 0.60
N GLN A 28 36.90 -9.66 1.30
CA GLN A 28 35.86 -10.23 2.16
C GLN A 28 34.83 -11.05 1.35
N ALA A 29 34.48 -10.58 0.14
CA ALA A 29 33.60 -11.32 -0.76
C ALA A 29 34.27 -12.61 -1.26
N GLU A 30 35.57 -12.59 -1.59
CA GLU A 30 36.33 -13.77 -2.00
C GLU A 30 36.43 -14.82 -0.88
N GLN A 31 36.65 -14.38 0.36
CA GLN A 31 36.65 -15.29 1.52
C GLN A 31 35.27 -15.91 1.79
N ALA A 32 34.20 -15.12 1.65
CA ALA A 32 32.83 -15.62 1.77
C ALA A 32 32.51 -16.67 0.69
N VAL A 33 32.97 -16.46 -0.56
CA VAL A 33 32.85 -17.43 -1.65
C VAL A 33 33.66 -18.71 -1.38
N GLY A 34 34.81 -18.61 -0.71
CA GLY A 34 35.61 -19.76 -0.29
C GLY A 34 34.90 -20.67 0.74
N VAL A 35 34.08 -20.09 1.63
CA VAL A 35 33.24 -20.83 2.58
C VAL A 35 32.06 -21.52 1.86
N ILE A 36 31.49 -20.86 0.85
CA ILE A 36 30.39 -21.39 0.03
C ILE A 36 30.79 -22.65 -0.76
N ARG A 37 32.05 -22.78 -1.18
CA ARG A 37 32.57 -23.96 -1.89
C ARG A 37 32.59 -25.27 -1.07
N ARG A 38 32.38 -25.23 0.25
CA ARG A 38 32.30 -26.42 1.13
C ARG A 38 30.86 -26.76 1.54
N LEU A 39 29.88 -25.99 1.09
CA LEU A 39 28.48 -26.23 1.38
C LEU A 39 27.88 -27.16 0.32
N ASP A 40 26.91 -27.99 0.74
CA ASP A 40 26.13 -28.82 -0.17
C ASP A 40 25.59 -27.97 -1.35
N PRO A 41 25.80 -28.38 -2.61
CA PRO A 41 25.38 -27.61 -3.78
C PRO A 41 23.88 -27.27 -3.80
N GLY A 42 23.03 -28.10 -3.18
CA GLY A 42 21.60 -27.80 -3.01
C GLY A 42 21.37 -26.61 -2.08
N SER A 43 22.08 -26.60 -0.95
CA SER A 43 22.04 -25.51 0.04
C SER A 43 22.54 -24.17 -0.54
N VAL A 44 23.57 -24.21 -1.39
CA VAL A 44 24.07 -23.00 -2.09
C VAL A 44 23.03 -22.46 -3.06
N ARG A 45 22.42 -23.31 -3.89
CA ARG A 45 21.35 -22.88 -4.82
C ARG A 45 20.14 -22.32 -4.07
N GLN A 46 19.79 -22.90 -2.92
CA GLN A 46 18.70 -22.39 -2.10
C GLN A 46 19.02 -21.02 -1.48
N ALA A 47 20.26 -20.83 -1.03
CA ALA A 47 20.74 -19.53 -0.55
C ALA A 47 20.75 -18.48 -1.68
N GLU A 48 21.19 -18.85 -2.89
CA GLU A 48 21.16 -17.97 -4.08
C GLU A 48 19.73 -17.60 -4.48
N ALA A 49 18.78 -18.55 -4.49
CA ALA A 49 17.37 -18.28 -4.76
C ALA A 49 16.74 -17.35 -3.71
N THR A 50 17.10 -17.55 -2.44
CA THR A 50 16.68 -16.69 -1.33
C THR A 50 17.25 -15.29 -1.50
N LEU A 51 18.53 -15.18 -1.86
CA LEU A 51 19.21 -13.91 -2.12
C LEU A 51 18.57 -13.17 -3.30
N ALA A 52 18.32 -13.85 -4.42
CA ALA A 52 17.65 -13.27 -5.59
C ALA A 52 16.25 -12.73 -5.23
N THR A 53 15.49 -13.48 -4.42
CA THR A 53 14.18 -13.06 -3.93
C THR A 53 14.30 -11.84 -3.01
N LEU A 54 15.27 -11.81 -2.11
CA LEU A 54 15.52 -10.68 -1.22
C LEU A 54 16.00 -9.44 -1.98
N THR A 55 16.88 -9.60 -2.96
CA THR A 55 17.34 -8.51 -3.83
C THR A 55 16.18 -7.91 -4.60
N GLU A 56 15.27 -8.73 -5.13
CA GLU A 56 14.06 -8.26 -5.81
C GLU A 56 13.11 -7.53 -4.85
N LYS A 57 12.91 -8.06 -3.64
CA LYS A 57 12.13 -7.38 -2.58
C LYS A 57 12.73 -6.02 -2.21
N VAL A 58 14.05 -5.95 -2.00
CA VAL A 58 14.75 -4.69 -1.68
C VAL A 58 14.66 -3.70 -2.82
N ARG A 59 14.86 -4.16 -4.06
CA ARG A 59 14.69 -3.33 -5.27
C ARG A 59 13.28 -2.74 -5.35
N ASN A 60 12.25 -3.55 -5.12
CA ASN A 60 10.86 -3.09 -5.11
C ASN A 60 10.60 -2.10 -3.98
N VAL A 61 11.10 -2.36 -2.77
CA VAL A 61 11.02 -1.41 -1.65
C VAL A 61 11.70 -0.08 -1.99
N LEU A 62 12.87 -0.09 -2.62
CA LEU A 62 13.58 1.13 -3.05
C LEU A 62 12.86 1.85 -4.20
N LYS A 63 12.28 1.11 -5.15
CA LYS A 63 11.42 1.62 -6.23
C LYS A 63 10.21 2.36 -5.67
N TYR A 64 9.55 1.80 -4.65
CA TYR A 64 8.37 2.42 -4.02
C TYR A 64 8.71 3.47 -2.96
N ARG A 65 9.91 3.44 -2.36
CA ARG A 65 10.39 4.49 -1.45
C ARG A 65 10.82 5.78 -2.14
N SER A 66 11.19 5.74 -3.42
CA SER A 66 11.77 6.90 -4.12
C SER A 66 10.75 7.82 -4.79
N VAL A 67 9.50 7.37 -4.98
CA VAL A 67 8.43 8.20 -5.55
C VAL A 67 7.49 8.63 -4.44
N ARG A 68 7.56 9.91 -4.03
CA ARG A 68 6.49 10.49 -3.22
C ARG A 68 5.21 10.48 -4.07
N VAL A 69 4.21 9.76 -3.62
CA VAL A 69 2.90 9.75 -4.25
C VAL A 69 2.30 11.14 -4.10
N THR A 70 1.91 11.75 -5.21
CA THR A 70 1.28 13.06 -5.23
C THR A 70 -0.23 12.91 -5.25
N ALA A 71 -0.94 13.96 -4.88
CA ALA A 71 -2.40 13.99 -4.98
C ALA A 71 -2.87 13.76 -6.43
N ASP A 72 -2.11 14.20 -7.43
CA ASP A 72 -2.42 13.96 -8.85
C ASP A 72 -2.21 12.51 -9.29
N HIS A 73 -1.28 11.77 -8.68
CA HIS A 73 -1.21 10.32 -8.89
C HIS A 73 -2.47 9.64 -8.35
N ILE A 74 -2.93 10.02 -7.16
CA ILE A 74 -4.16 9.48 -6.55
C ILE A 74 -5.40 9.85 -7.41
N ARG A 75 -5.47 11.08 -7.92
CA ARG A 75 -6.61 11.52 -8.73
C ARG A 75 -6.74 10.77 -10.04
N ARG A 76 -5.63 10.28 -10.59
CA ARG A 76 -5.55 9.55 -11.86
C ARG A 76 -5.76 8.04 -11.75
N LEU A 77 -6.10 7.51 -10.57
CA LEU A 77 -6.46 6.10 -10.44
C LEU A 77 -7.58 5.72 -11.42
N GLY A 78 -7.40 4.57 -12.07
CA GLY A 78 -8.29 4.03 -13.09
C GLY A 78 -9.39 3.13 -12.53
N ASP A 79 -10.20 2.58 -13.42
CA ASP A 79 -11.37 1.76 -13.06
C ASP A 79 -10.99 0.37 -12.52
N ASP A 80 -9.74 -0.05 -12.72
CA ASP A 80 -9.12 -1.27 -12.17
C ASP A 80 -8.73 -1.13 -10.69
N VAL A 81 -8.90 0.06 -10.10
CA VAL A 81 -8.49 0.36 -8.71
C VAL A 81 -8.98 -0.69 -7.72
N LEU A 82 -10.22 -1.20 -7.86
CA LEU A 82 -10.74 -2.17 -6.91
C LEU A 82 -10.05 -3.53 -7.00
N ASP A 83 -9.73 -4.00 -8.21
CA ASP A 83 -9.04 -5.26 -8.41
C ASP A 83 -7.61 -5.18 -7.86
N GLU A 84 -6.93 -4.07 -8.11
CA GLU A 84 -5.59 -3.83 -7.59
C GLU A 84 -5.58 -3.78 -6.06
N MET A 85 -6.54 -3.10 -5.44
CA MET A 85 -6.59 -3.02 -3.97
C MET A 85 -6.90 -4.37 -3.31
N GLU A 86 -7.70 -5.24 -3.93
CA GLU A 86 -7.92 -6.60 -3.42
C GLU A 86 -6.66 -7.45 -3.47
N LYS A 87 -5.87 -7.37 -4.55
CA LYS A 87 -4.56 -8.05 -4.63
C LYS A 87 -3.59 -7.60 -3.53
N LEU A 88 -3.76 -6.38 -3.04
CA LEU A 88 -2.96 -5.79 -1.96
C LEU A 88 -3.48 -6.11 -0.54
N GLY A 89 -4.51 -6.95 -0.42
CA GLY A 89 -5.10 -7.36 0.86
C GLY A 89 -6.36 -6.57 1.26
N GLY A 90 -6.90 -5.77 0.34
CA GLY A 90 -8.25 -5.22 0.45
C GLY A 90 -9.32 -6.29 0.30
N HIS A 91 -10.56 -5.97 0.69
CA HIS A 91 -11.67 -6.92 0.64
C HIS A 91 -13.02 -6.24 0.34
N LEU A 92 -12.98 -5.12 -0.37
CA LEU A 92 -14.16 -4.32 -0.74
C LEU A 92 -15.08 -5.09 -1.69
N LEU A 93 -14.56 -5.65 -2.79
CA LEU A 93 -15.38 -6.42 -3.74
C LEU A 93 -15.93 -7.66 -3.05
N ALA A 94 -15.07 -8.38 -2.34
CA ALA A 94 -15.41 -9.63 -1.68
C ALA A 94 -16.53 -9.46 -0.64
N LYS A 95 -16.51 -8.38 0.17
CA LYS A 95 -17.45 -8.22 1.29
C LYS A 95 -18.60 -7.24 1.03
N HIS A 96 -18.46 -6.30 0.11
CA HIS A 96 -19.36 -5.16 0.00
C HIS A 96 -19.93 -4.90 -1.40
N VAL A 97 -19.72 -5.79 -2.38
CA VAL A 97 -20.31 -5.64 -3.72
C VAL A 97 -21.28 -6.77 -4.05
N GLY A 98 -22.47 -6.39 -4.53
CA GLY A 98 -23.46 -7.31 -5.10
C GLY A 98 -24.08 -8.28 -4.08
N LYS A 99 -24.12 -7.94 -2.79
CA LYS A 99 -24.71 -8.82 -1.77
C LYS A 99 -26.23 -8.82 -1.84
N LYS A 100 -26.81 -10.01 -1.68
CA LYS A 100 -28.25 -10.20 -1.53
C LYS A 100 -28.69 -9.74 -0.15
N ASP A 101 -29.95 -9.35 -0.03
CA ASP A 101 -30.50 -8.84 1.23
C ASP A 101 -30.40 -9.87 2.36
N GLN A 102 -30.64 -11.14 2.07
CA GLN A 102 -30.48 -12.22 3.03
C GLN A 102 -29.03 -12.36 3.53
N GLU A 103 -28.03 -12.14 2.67
CA GLU A 103 -26.61 -12.15 3.07
C GLU A 103 -26.29 -10.97 3.99
N LEU A 104 -26.84 -9.78 3.70
CA LEU A 104 -26.68 -8.60 4.57
C LEU A 104 -27.31 -8.82 5.94
N ILE A 105 -28.55 -9.34 5.98
CA ILE A 105 -29.25 -9.67 7.23
C ILE A 105 -28.45 -10.70 8.03
N GLN A 106 -27.97 -11.78 7.39
CA GLN A 106 -27.17 -12.79 8.07
C GLN A 106 -25.87 -12.22 8.61
N ARG A 107 -25.19 -11.35 7.84
CA ARG A 107 -23.95 -10.70 8.27
C ARG A 107 -24.18 -9.78 9.45
N ALA A 108 -25.22 -8.94 9.41
CA ALA A 108 -25.59 -8.04 10.50
C ALA A 108 -25.86 -8.81 11.81
N ILE A 109 -26.45 -10.01 11.73
CA ILE A 109 -26.72 -10.87 12.90
C ILE A 109 -25.47 -11.62 13.37
N ARG A 110 -24.68 -12.20 12.44
CA ARG A 110 -23.59 -13.14 12.77
C ARG A 110 -22.28 -12.46 13.12
N GLU A 111 -21.94 -11.37 12.44
CA GLU A 111 -20.66 -10.68 12.62
C GLU A 111 -20.73 -9.61 13.72
N GLY A 112 -21.90 -9.36 14.32
CA GLY A 112 -22.09 -8.34 15.36
C GLY A 112 -21.68 -6.94 14.87
N VAL A 113 -21.91 -6.66 13.58
CA VAL A 113 -21.61 -5.37 12.96
C VAL A 113 -22.82 -4.47 13.07
N GLU A 114 -22.61 -3.20 13.44
CA GLU A 114 -23.68 -2.20 13.59
C GLU A 114 -24.57 -2.11 12.34
N ALA A 115 -23.98 -2.25 11.16
CA ALA A 115 -24.70 -2.42 9.91
C ALA A 115 -23.88 -3.23 8.88
N ALA A 116 -24.58 -4.03 8.09
CA ALA A 116 -24.03 -4.67 6.88
C ALA A 116 -24.55 -3.93 5.64
N SER A 117 -23.65 -3.48 4.77
CA SER A 117 -24.02 -2.73 3.57
C SER A 117 -23.30 -3.19 2.32
N THR A 118 -23.90 -2.89 1.16
CA THR A 118 -23.38 -3.30 -0.15
C THR A 118 -23.67 -2.28 -1.25
N PHE A 119 -22.68 -2.10 -2.11
CA PHE A 119 -22.85 -1.51 -3.44
C PHE A 119 -23.62 -2.48 -4.34
N PRO A 120 -24.49 -1.99 -5.25
CA PRO A 120 -25.28 -2.86 -6.11
C PRO A 120 -24.42 -3.65 -7.11
N ASN A 121 -23.32 -3.08 -7.59
CA ASN A 121 -22.42 -3.71 -8.55
C ASN A 121 -21.02 -3.07 -8.50
N LYS A 122 -20.06 -3.73 -9.17
CA LYS A 122 -18.66 -3.28 -9.22
C LYS A 122 -18.52 -1.88 -9.84
N ALA A 123 -19.27 -1.56 -10.90
CA ALA A 123 -19.21 -0.24 -11.53
C ALA A 123 -19.60 0.90 -10.56
N THR A 124 -20.66 0.70 -9.78
CA THR A 124 -21.10 1.66 -8.76
C THR A 124 -20.07 1.80 -7.64
N ALA A 125 -19.52 0.67 -7.18
CA ALA A 125 -18.46 0.67 -6.19
C ALA A 125 -17.21 1.42 -6.69
N THR A 126 -16.74 1.12 -7.90
CA THR A 126 -15.58 1.78 -8.52
C THR A 126 -15.79 3.28 -8.61
N ARG A 127 -16.95 3.72 -9.12
CA ARG A 127 -17.27 5.15 -9.21
C ARG A 127 -17.28 5.84 -7.85
N ALA A 128 -17.94 5.25 -6.86
CA ALA A 128 -18.00 5.81 -5.51
C ALA A 128 -16.61 5.88 -4.86
N VAL A 129 -15.80 4.83 -5.01
CA VAL A 129 -14.43 4.78 -4.49
C VAL A 129 -13.54 5.84 -5.16
N LEU A 130 -13.62 5.97 -6.49
CA LEU A 130 -12.85 6.96 -7.22
C LEU A 130 -13.24 8.39 -6.85
N GLU A 131 -14.53 8.71 -6.72
CA GLU A 131 -14.96 10.04 -6.26
C GLU A 131 -14.45 10.35 -4.86
N ASN A 132 -14.62 9.42 -3.92
CA ASN A 132 -14.19 9.59 -2.53
C ASN A 132 -12.66 9.74 -2.43
N ILE A 133 -11.87 8.92 -3.14
CA ILE A 133 -10.41 9.02 -3.07
C ILE A 133 -9.89 10.28 -3.77
N ARG A 134 -10.52 10.70 -4.88
CA ARG A 134 -10.16 11.92 -5.62
C ARG A 134 -10.43 13.18 -4.79
N SER A 135 -11.56 13.23 -4.08
CA SER A 135 -11.93 14.37 -3.22
C SER A 135 -11.02 14.51 -2.00
N HIS A 136 -10.35 13.43 -1.58
CA HIS A 136 -9.49 13.39 -0.39
C HIS A 136 -8.00 13.25 -0.72
N ALA A 137 -7.59 13.40 -1.98
CA ALA A 137 -6.23 13.13 -2.43
C ALA A 137 -5.16 13.88 -1.62
N ASP A 138 -5.36 15.17 -1.33
CA ASP A 138 -4.40 15.97 -0.55
C ASP A 138 -4.31 15.50 0.91
N LYS A 139 -5.47 15.19 1.52
CA LYS A 139 -5.56 14.64 2.88
C LYS A 139 -4.85 13.28 3.00
N ILE A 140 -4.90 12.47 1.95
CA ILE A 140 -4.20 11.17 1.90
C ILE A 140 -2.68 11.41 1.88
N VAL A 141 -2.19 12.34 1.04
CA VAL A 141 -0.77 12.70 0.99
C VAL A 141 -0.28 13.19 2.36
N GLU A 142 -1.02 14.11 3.00
CA GLU A 142 -0.68 14.60 4.34
C GLU A 142 -0.64 13.46 5.37
N TRP A 143 -1.62 12.54 5.31
CA TRP A 143 -1.64 11.39 6.20
C TRP A 143 -0.46 10.43 5.98
N LEU A 144 -0.03 10.22 4.73
CA LEU A 144 1.14 9.40 4.40
C LEU A 144 2.44 10.02 4.96
N ASP A 145 2.57 11.34 4.84
CA ASP A 145 3.76 12.07 5.29
C ASP A 145 3.84 12.19 6.82
N ASN A 146 2.70 12.17 7.51
CA ASN A 146 2.64 12.27 8.95
C ASN A 146 3.33 11.07 9.64
N LYS A 147 4.49 11.35 10.26
CA LYS A 147 5.31 10.39 11.02
C LYS A 147 4.82 10.15 12.45
N VAL A 148 3.91 10.98 12.96
CA VAL A 148 3.36 10.90 14.33
C VAL A 148 2.26 9.84 14.41
N LYS A 149 1.50 9.62 13.33
CA LYS A 149 0.51 8.52 13.27
C LYS A 149 1.22 7.20 12.99
N LEU A 150 1.10 6.26 13.93
CA LEU A 150 1.63 4.90 13.83
C LEU A 150 1.19 4.23 12.51
N PRO A 151 2.01 3.34 11.92
CA PRO A 151 1.70 2.63 10.68
C PRO A 151 0.35 1.90 10.69
N ASP A 152 -0.13 1.52 11.88
CA ASP A 152 -1.33 0.71 12.06
C ASP A 152 -2.62 1.52 12.18
N GLN A 153 -2.58 2.85 12.27
CA GLN A 153 -3.79 3.66 12.35
C GLN A 153 -4.39 3.88 10.95
N PRO A 154 -5.54 3.27 10.62
CA PRO A 154 -6.15 3.44 9.30
C PRO A 154 -6.69 4.87 9.12
N LEU A 155 -6.73 5.33 7.87
CA LEU A 155 -7.41 6.57 7.50
C LEU A 155 -8.84 6.25 7.07
N ARG A 156 -9.80 6.82 7.78
CA ARG A 156 -11.21 6.76 7.43
C ARG A 156 -11.62 8.02 6.65
N LEU A 157 -12.23 7.82 5.49
CA LEU A 157 -12.71 8.87 4.59
C LEU A 157 -14.19 8.67 4.34
N GLU A 158 -14.99 9.73 4.47
CA GLU A 158 -16.40 9.73 4.15
C GLU A 158 -16.67 10.66 2.98
N PHE A 159 -17.57 10.28 2.08
CA PHE A 159 -17.98 11.13 0.97
C PHE A 159 -19.46 10.97 0.65
N GLU A 160 -20.14 12.08 0.41
CA GLU A 160 -21.54 12.14 -0.02
C GLU A 160 -21.60 12.25 -1.54
N HIS A 161 -22.27 11.30 -2.17
CA HIS A 161 -22.38 11.21 -3.63
C HIS A 161 -23.67 11.85 -4.14
N SER A 162 -23.66 12.34 -5.38
CA SER A 162 -24.86 12.85 -6.05
C SER A 162 -25.87 11.74 -6.42
N PHE A 163 -25.46 10.47 -6.34
CA PHE A 163 -26.20 9.29 -6.76
C PHE A 163 -26.30 8.25 -5.64
N GLU A 164 -27.26 7.33 -5.77
CA GLU A 164 -27.39 6.19 -4.86
C GLU A 164 -26.22 5.22 -5.02
N VAL A 165 -25.48 5.02 -3.93
CA VAL A 165 -24.34 4.10 -3.87
C VAL A 165 -24.72 2.73 -3.35
N GLY A 166 -25.86 2.56 -2.66
CA GLY A 166 -26.33 1.23 -2.29
C GLY A 166 -27.28 1.18 -1.11
N ARG A 167 -27.18 0.08 -0.36
CA ARG A 167 -28.15 -0.29 0.68
C ARG A 167 -27.48 -0.93 1.89
N SER A 168 -28.16 -0.88 3.03
CA SER A 168 -27.71 -1.44 4.30
C SER A 168 -28.82 -2.14 5.08
N VAL A 169 -28.41 -3.03 5.98
CA VAL A 169 -29.24 -3.63 7.03
C VAL A 169 -28.56 -3.36 8.36
N GLN A 170 -29.29 -2.77 9.31
CA GLN A 170 -28.81 -2.53 10.67
C GLN A 170 -28.87 -3.81 11.50
N GLU A 171 -28.00 -3.90 12.52
CA GLU A 171 -28.03 -4.98 13.50
C GLU A 171 -29.43 -5.17 14.10
N GLY A 172 -29.86 -6.43 14.26
CA GLY A 172 -31.19 -6.78 14.79
C GLY A 172 -32.38 -6.45 13.87
N SER A 173 -32.15 -5.77 12.73
CA SER A 173 -33.20 -5.45 11.76
C SER A 173 -33.23 -6.46 10.61
N LYS A 174 -34.42 -6.73 10.09
CA LYS A 174 -34.62 -7.42 8.80
C LYS A 174 -34.95 -6.46 7.67
N ARG A 175 -35.05 -5.16 7.96
CA ARG A 175 -35.42 -4.13 7.01
C ARG A 175 -34.18 -3.64 6.28
N VAL A 176 -34.22 -3.73 4.96
CA VAL A 176 -33.22 -3.16 4.07
C VAL A 176 -33.50 -1.68 3.88
N GLN A 177 -32.49 -0.85 4.14
CA GLN A 177 -32.49 0.57 3.86
C GLN A 177 -31.71 0.81 2.56
N GLY A 178 -32.43 1.12 1.48
CA GLY A 178 -31.84 1.54 0.20
C GLY A 178 -31.67 3.05 0.09
N GLY A 179 -31.30 3.55 -1.08
CA GLY A 179 -31.19 4.98 -1.34
C GLY A 179 -29.99 5.65 -0.67
N LEU A 180 -29.01 4.87 -0.19
CA LEU A 180 -27.84 5.42 0.48
C LEU A 180 -26.99 6.19 -0.52
N LYS A 181 -26.56 7.39 -0.14
CA LYS A 181 -25.71 8.25 -0.98
C LYS A 181 -24.33 8.51 -0.40
N LYS A 182 -24.05 8.07 0.83
CA LYS A 182 -22.75 8.20 1.46
C LYS A 182 -21.90 6.95 1.30
N SER A 183 -20.60 7.11 1.05
CA SER A 183 -19.61 6.02 1.15
C SER A 183 -18.57 6.28 2.23
N VAL A 184 -18.05 5.19 2.80
CA VAL A 184 -16.91 5.20 3.71
C VAL A 184 -15.78 4.38 3.07
N LEU A 185 -14.56 4.91 3.07
CA LEU A 185 -13.34 4.20 2.71
C LEU A 185 -12.41 4.10 3.91
N ILE A 186 -11.77 2.94 4.05
CA ILE A 186 -10.74 2.69 5.05
C ILE A 186 -9.44 2.40 4.32
N LEU A 187 -8.43 3.25 4.50
CA LEU A 187 -7.10 3.08 3.93
C LEU A 187 -6.12 2.61 5.00
N LYS A 188 -5.16 1.76 4.62
CA LYS A 188 -4.06 1.34 5.49
C LYS A 188 -2.73 1.71 4.85
N LYS A 189 -1.80 2.26 5.65
CA LYS A 189 -0.44 2.57 5.18
C LYS A 189 0.25 1.27 4.78
N ALA A 190 0.92 1.31 3.65
CA ALA A 190 1.70 0.20 3.13
C ALA A 190 2.89 0.78 2.35
N PRO A 191 3.97 1.19 3.05
CA PRO A 191 5.11 1.88 2.45
C PRO A 191 5.86 1.07 1.38
N ASP A 192 5.63 -0.24 1.33
CA ASP A 192 6.17 -1.17 0.35
C ASP A 192 5.31 -1.27 -0.93
N LYS A 193 4.19 -0.56 -1.02
CA LYS A 193 3.25 -0.59 -2.15
C LYS A 193 3.38 0.65 -3.05
N PRO A 194 2.92 0.58 -4.32
CA PRO A 194 3.03 1.69 -5.27
C PRO A 194 2.47 3.03 -4.78
N LEU A 195 1.34 3.01 -4.07
CA LEU A 195 0.69 4.22 -3.56
C LEU A 195 1.14 4.59 -2.13
N GLY A 196 1.99 3.79 -1.49
CA GLY A 196 2.30 3.95 -0.05
C GLY A 196 1.13 3.58 0.87
N PHE A 197 -0.02 3.19 0.32
CA PHE A 197 -1.21 2.67 0.99
C PHE A 197 -1.95 1.70 0.08
N TYR A 198 -2.98 1.06 0.63
CA TYR A 198 -4.02 0.38 -0.14
C TYR A 198 -5.40 0.64 0.50
N ILE A 199 -6.46 0.44 -0.29
CA ILE A 199 -7.83 0.48 0.20
C ILE A 199 -8.11 -0.85 0.91
N LEU A 200 -8.21 -0.83 2.23
CA LEU A 200 -8.51 -2.02 3.02
C LEU A 200 -9.95 -2.47 2.77
N THR A 201 -10.90 -1.54 2.87
CA THR A 201 -12.31 -1.80 2.60
C THR A 201 -13.03 -0.49 2.28
N GLY A 202 -14.25 -0.61 1.78
CA GLY A 202 -15.16 0.50 1.57
C GLY A 202 -16.59 0.03 1.44
N PHE A 203 -17.55 0.86 1.84
CA PHE A 203 -18.94 0.45 1.92
C PHE A 203 -19.91 1.64 1.95
N PRO A 204 -21.17 1.47 1.47
CA PRO A 204 -22.23 2.45 1.68
C PRO A 204 -22.53 2.67 3.16
N SER A 205 -22.81 3.92 3.54
CA SER A 205 -23.19 4.31 4.90
C SER A 205 -24.55 4.99 4.93
N ALA A 206 -25.34 4.69 5.96
CA ALA A 206 -26.59 5.39 6.28
C ALA A 206 -26.39 6.58 7.23
N LYS A 207 -25.19 6.71 7.80
CA LYS A 207 -24.77 7.77 8.73
C LYS A 207 -23.64 8.59 8.10
#